data_AF-A0A2A2EKH5-F1
#
_entry.id   AF-A0A2A2EKH5-F1
#
_cell.length_a   1.000
_cell.length_b   1.000
_cell.length_c   1.000
_cell.angle_alpha   90.00
_cell.angle_beta   90.00
_cell.angle_gamma   90.00
#
_symmetry.space_group_name_H-M   'P 1'
#
loop_
_entity.id
_entity.type
_entity.pdbx_description
1 polymer ?
#
loop_
_entity_poly.entity_id
_entity_poly.type
_entity_poly.pdbx_seq_one_letter_code
_entity_poly.pdbx_strand_id
1 'polypeptide(L)'
;MLLTIDKTSHEPLYQQIYRQIVAGIATRALRPADPLPTVRALAGDLGINMHTVHKAYTLLKDDGYITMRGRAGAAVAEPDPGDDTERDAPARRMLEELHALALAYRARGRSMSEFLDDAAAQAAQAYASTNGPTTRLAKAQ
;
A
#
# COMPACT_ATOMS: atom_id res chain seq x y z
N MET A 1 -3.62 -12.77 7.32
CA MET A 1 -3.14 -11.38 7.22
C MET A 1 -3.62 -10.63 8.45
N LEU A 2 -2.74 -10.03 9.24
CA LEU A 2 -3.12 -9.31 10.46
C LEU A 2 -3.01 -7.81 10.19
N LEU A 3 -4.10 -7.19 9.76
CA LEU A 3 -4.21 -5.73 9.65
C LEU A 3 -4.70 -5.18 10.99
N THR A 4 -4.11 -4.07 11.43
CA THR A 4 -4.50 -3.40 12.69
C THR A 4 -4.95 -1.98 12.40
N ILE A 5 -6.07 -1.54 12.97
CA ILE A 5 -6.62 -0.21 12.73
C ILE A 5 -6.57 0.60 14.02
N ASP A 6 -6.00 1.79 13.92
CA ASP A 6 -6.05 2.80 14.97
C ASP A 6 -7.17 3.80 14.66
N LYS A 7 -8.28 3.70 15.40
CA LYS A 7 -9.44 4.59 15.24
C LYS A 7 -9.21 5.99 15.84
N THR A 8 -8.14 6.18 16.62
CA THR A 8 -7.78 7.45 17.25
C THR A 8 -6.78 8.26 16.43
N SER A 9 -6.13 7.63 15.45
CA SER A 9 -5.24 8.29 14.51
C SER A 9 -5.94 9.35 13.67
N HIS A 10 -5.22 10.43 13.34
CA HIS A 10 -5.67 11.44 12.38
C HIS A 10 -5.74 10.91 10.94
N GLU A 11 -5.12 9.77 10.67
CA GLU A 11 -5.15 9.12 9.36
C GLU A 11 -6.48 8.40 9.14
N PRO A 12 -7.18 8.66 8.02
CA PRO A 12 -8.40 7.94 7.68
C PRO A 12 -8.19 6.42 7.63
N LEU A 13 -9.17 5.66 8.15
CA LEU A 13 -9.07 4.20 8.26
C LEU A 13 -8.82 3.49 6.92
N TYR A 14 -9.36 4.00 5.82
CA TYR A 14 -9.12 3.41 4.48
C TYR A 14 -7.65 3.56 4.07
N GLN A 15 -6.98 4.64 4.48
CA GLN A 15 -5.59 4.92 4.18
C GLN A 15 -4.66 4.05 5.04
N GLN A 16 -5.04 3.79 6.28
CA GLN A 16 -4.34 2.81 7.14
C GLN A 16 -4.35 1.40 6.54
N ILE A 17 -5.49 0.97 5.97
CA ILE A 17 -5.62 -0.33 5.26
C ILE A 17 -4.72 -0.34 4.02
N TYR A 18 -4.85 0.69 3.18
CA TYR A 18 -4.06 0.85 1.96
C TYR A 18 -2.56 0.74 2.28
N ARG A 19 -2.06 1.54 3.23
CA ARG A 19 -0.63 1.57 3.59
C ARG A 19 -0.15 0.21 4.08
N GLN A 20 -0.91 -0.45 4.96
CA GLN A 20 -0.48 -1.74 5.50
C GLN A 20 -0.44 -2.84 4.44
N ILE A 21 -1.34 -2.83 3.46
CA ILE A 21 -1.30 -3.78 2.34
C ILE A 21 -0.08 -3.48 1.45
N VAL A 22 0.17 -2.22 1.09
CA VAL A 22 1.35 -1.81 0.31
C VAL A 22 2.65 -2.18 1.04
N ALA A 23 2.72 -1.96 2.35
CA ALA A 23 3.86 -2.36 3.17
C ALA A 23 4.03 -3.89 3.21
N GLY A 24 2.93 -4.64 3.30
CA GLY A 24 2.95 -6.10 3.21
C GLY A 24 3.50 -6.61 1.88
N ILE A 25 3.15 -5.95 0.77
CA ILE A 25 3.68 -6.25 -0.56
C ILE A 25 5.17 -5.89 -0.65
N ALA A 26 5.54 -4.67 -0.23
CA ALA A 26 6.91 -4.18 -0.26
C ALA A 26 7.87 -5.10 0.52
N THR A 27 7.44 -5.61 1.67
CA THR A 27 8.21 -6.53 2.53
C THR A 27 8.10 -8.00 2.12
N ARG A 28 7.36 -8.33 1.06
CA ARG A 28 7.05 -9.71 0.60
C ARG A 28 6.32 -10.58 1.64
N ALA A 29 5.73 -9.97 2.66
CA ALA A 29 4.80 -10.64 3.57
C ALA A 29 3.48 -11.00 2.86
N LEU A 30 3.11 -10.20 1.87
CA LEU A 30 2.09 -10.49 0.87
C LEU A 30 2.80 -10.67 -0.48
N ARG A 31 2.61 -11.81 -1.12
CA ARG A 31 3.26 -12.15 -2.38
C ARG A 31 2.29 -12.01 -3.54
N PRO A 32 2.78 -11.83 -4.77
CA PRO A 32 1.94 -11.89 -5.96
C PRO A 32 1.01 -13.11 -5.96
N ALA A 33 -0.24 -12.90 -6.40
CA ALA A 33 -1.34 -13.87 -6.40
C ALA A 33 -1.88 -14.31 -5.02
N ASP A 34 -1.28 -13.90 -3.90
CA ASP A 34 -1.82 -14.18 -2.57
C ASP A 34 -3.25 -13.64 -2.44
N PRO A 35 -4.20 -14.44 -1.92
CA PRO A 35 -5.57 -14.00 -1.74
C PRO A 35 -5.66 -12.98 -0.60
N LEU A 36 -6.46 -11.94 -0.82
CA LEU A 36 -6.90 -11.00 0.20
C LEU A 36 -8.34 -11.31 0.62
N PRO A 37 -8.72 -11.05 1.89
CA PRO A 37 -10.09 -11.26 2.34
C PRO A 37 -11.08 -10.45 1.50
N THR A 38 -12.33 -10.92 1.43
CA THR A 38 -13.41 -10.12 0.83
C THR A 38 -13.63 -8.84 1.63
N VAL A 39 -14.23 -7.81 1.01
CA VAL A 39 -14.63 -6.56 1.69
C VAL A 39 -15.44 -6.85 2.96
N ARG A 40 -16.36 -7.82 2.89
CA ARG A 40 -17.21 -8.20 4.02
C ARG A 40 -16.43 -8.88 5.12
N ALA A 41 -15.56 -9.83 4.78
CA ALA A 41 -14.73 -10.53 5.75
C ALA A 41 -13.80 -9.55 6.47
N LEU A 42 -13.07 -8.72 5.72
CA LEU A 42 -12.13 -7.77 6.31
C LEU A 42 -12.84 -6.70 7.16
N ALA A 43 -14.01 -6.21 6.73
CA ALA A 43 -14.79 -5.27 7.53
C ALA A 43 -15.26 -5.89 8.85
N GLY A 44 -15.64 -7.18 8.83
CA GLY A 44 -16.01 -7.95 10.01
C GLY A 44 -14.83 -8.13 10.97
N ASP A 45 -13.68 -8.58 10.44
CA ASP A 45 -12.46 -8.83 11.22
C ASP A 45 -11.95 -7.56 11.91
N LEU A 46 -12.02 -6.41 11.23
CA LEU A 46 -11.56 -5.12 11.76
C LEU A 46 -12.64 -4.37 12.56
N GLY A 47 -13.91 -4.82 12.51
CA GLY A 47 -15.03 -4.13 13.12
C GLY A 47 -15.20 -2.68 12.61
N ILE A 48 -15.18 -2.50 11.28
CA ILE A 48 -15.33 -1.20 10.60
C ILE A 48 -16.35 -1.26 9.46
N ASN A 49 -16.68 -0.09 8.89
CA ASN A 49 -17.63 0.02 7.79
C ASN A 49 -17.08 -0.61 6.50
N MET A 50 -17.92 -1.41 5.82
CA MET A 50 -17.61 -2.01 4.51
C MET A 50 -17.22 -0.98 3.43
N HIS A 51 -17.81 0.22 3.44
CA HIS A 51 -17.46 1.28 2.50
C HIS A 51 -16.02 1.77 2.68
N THR A 52 -15.49 1.75 3.90
CA THR A 52 -14.10 2.09 4.20
C THR A 52 -13.14 1.08 3.58
N VAL A 53 -13.43 -0.22 3.76
CA VAL A 53 -12.65 -1.31 3.16
C VAL A 53 -12.75 -1.27 1.63
N HIS A 54 -13.96 -1.08 1.11
CA HIS A 54 -14.19 -0.94 -0.32
C HIS A 54 -13.36 0.20 -0.92
N LYS A 55 -13.38 1.38 -0.29
CA LYS A 55 -12.56 2.52 -0.73
C LYS A 55 -11.07 2.17 -0.75
N ALA A 56 -10.55 1.51 0.28
CA ALA A 56 -9.15 1.09 0.31
C ALA A 56 -8.82 0.12 -0.84
N TYR A 57 -9.67 -0.87 -1.10
CA TYR A 57 -9.48 -1.85 -2.18
C TYR A 57 -9.59 -1.22 -3.57
N THR A 58 -10.50 -0.25 -3.76
CA THR A 58 -10.58 0.51 -5.02
C THR A 58 -9.26 1.23 -5.30
N LEU A 59 -8.73 1.97 -4.33
CA LEU A 59 -7.44 2.68 -4.49
C LEU A 59 -6.29 1.71 -4.78
N LEU A 60 -6.18 0.62 -4.02
CA LEU A 60 -5.14 -0.40 -4.25
C LEU A 60 -5.22 -1.01 -5.65
N LYS A 61 -6.44 -1.19 -6.18
CA LYS A 61 -6.66 -1.72 -7.53
C LYS A 61 -6.28 -0.69 -8.59
N ASP A 62 -6.71 0.55 -8.43
CA ASP A 62 -6.45 1.63 -9.38
C ASP A 62 -4.94 1.96 -9.47
N ASP A 63 -4.20 1.73 -8.38
CA ASP A 63 -2.73 1.81 -8.34
C ASP A 63 -2.01 0.52 -8.72
N GLY A 64 -2.75 -0.53 -9.07
CA GLY A 64 -2.18 -1.78 -9.59
C GLY A 64 -1.58 -2.72 -8.54
N TYR A 65 -1.77 -2.48 -7.25
CA TYR A 65 -1.27 -3.36 -6.18
C TYR A 65 -2.11 -4.64 -6.03
N ILE A 66 -3.40 -4.60 -6.37
CA ILE A 66 -4.31 -5.74 -6.24
C ILE A 66 -5.17 -5.91 -7.48
N THR A 67 -5.66 -7.12 -7.70
CA THR A 67 -6.66 -7.46 -8.72
C THR A 67 -7.93 -7.98 -8.04
N MET A 68 -9.09 -7.61 -8.58
CA MET A 68 -10.38 -8.08 -8.06
C MET A 68 -10.73 -9.43 -8.70
N ARG A 69 -11.08 -10.44 -7.86
CA ARG A 69 -11.46 -11.79 -8.30
C ARG A 69 -12.97 -12.05 -8.12
N GLY A 70 -13.80 -11.02 -8.25
CA GLY A 70 -15.25 -11.11 -8.10
C GLY A 70 -15.67 -11.65 -6.71
N ARG A 71 -16.39 -12.77 -6.69
CA ARG A 71 -16.86 -13.41 -5.44
C ARG A 71 -15.74 -13.97 -4.55
N ALA A 72 -14.56 -14.23 -5.12
CA ALA A 72 -13.41 -14.74 -4.37
C ALA A 72 -12.66 -13.66 -3.58
N GLY A 73 -13.06 -12.38 -3.69
CA GLY A 73 -12.39 -11.26 -3.04
C GLY A 73 -11.38 -10.59 -3.96
N ALA A 74 -10.19 -10.31 -3.44
CA ALA A 74 -9.09 -9.70 -4.18
C ALA A 74 -7.82 -10.56 -4.05
N ALA A 75 -6.82 -10.29 -4.86
CA ALA A 75 -5.50 -10.88 -4.73
C ALA A 75 -4.42 -9.85 -5.02
N VAL A 76 -3.23 -10.02 -4.45
CA VAL A 76 -2.07 -9.18 -4.81
C VAL A 76 -1.80 -9.33 -6.30
N ALA A 77 -1.63 -8.21 -6.99
CA ALA A 77 -1.36 -8.21 -8.42
C ALA A 77 -0.02 -8.89 -8.71
N GLU A 78 0.05 -9.62 -9.81
CA GLU A 78 1.33 -10.03 -10.36
C GLU A 78 1.95 -8.84 -11.11
N PRO A 79 3.24 -8.54 -10.90
CA PRO A 79 3.96 -7.65 -11.80
C PRO A 79 3.98 -8.29 -13.18
N ASP A 80 3.06 -7.90 -14.06
CA ASP A 80 3.02 -8.40 -15.43
C ASP A 80 4.28 -7.89 -16.17
N PRO A 81 5.11 -8.75 -16.77
CA PRO A 81 6.24 -8.35 -17.59
C PRO A 81 5.83 -7.76 -18.96
N GLY A 82 4.57 -7.87 -19.39
CA GLY A 82 4.07 -7.41 -20.69
C GLY A 82 3.33 -6.06 -20.67
N ASP A 83 3.60 -5.23 -21.69
CA ASP A 83 3.04 -3.90 -22.01
C ASP A 83 3.52 -2.72 -21.13
N ASP A 84 4.20 -1.75 -21.77
CA ASP A 84 4.86 -0.61 -21.13
C ASP A 84 3.93 0.61 -20.99
N THR A 85 2.82 0.65 -21.73
CA THR A 85 2.01 1.87 -21.87
C THR A 85 1.04 2.09 -20.71
N GLU A 86 0.37 1.04 -20.20
CA GLU A 86 -0.52 1.12 -19.03
C GLU A 86 0.26 1.02 -17.70
N ARG A 87 1.41 0.31 -17.68
CA ARG A 87 2.30 0.17 -16.52
C ARG A 87 2.87 1.49 -16.03
N ASP A 88 3.07 2.42 -16.95
CA ASP A 88 3.64 3.72 -16.67
C ASP A 88 2.67 4.63 -15.91
N ALA A 89 1.36 4.40 -15.95
CA ALA A 89 0.40 5.33 -15.35
C ALA A 89 0.55 5.44 -13.81
N PRO A 90 0.64 4.34 -13.03
CA PRO A 90 0.97 4.42 -11.61
C PRO A 90 2.34 5.08 -11.35
N ALA A 91 3.37 4.72 -12.12
CA ALA A 91 4.71 5.28 -11.95
C ALA A 91 4.74 6.80 -12.23
N ARG A 92 4.02 7.26 -13.25
CA ARG A 92 3.86 8.69 -13.56
C ARG A 92 3.16 9.43 -12.43
N ARG A 93 2.09 8.87 -11.87
CA ARG A 93 1.41 9.47 -10.70
C ARG A 93 2.36 9.60 -9.50
N MET A 94 3.17 8.58 -9.23
CA MET A 94 4.18 8.66 -8.15
C MET A 94 5.21 9.77 -8.39
N LEU A 95 5.65 9.97 -9.63
CA LEU A 95 6.55 11.07 -10.00
C LEU A 95 5.89 12.44 -9.85
N GLU A 96 4.61 12.57 -10.23
CA GLU A 96 3.83 13.78 -10.03
C GLU A 96 3.64 14.11 -8.53
N GLU A 97 3.36 13.11 -7.71
CA GLU A 97 3.26 13.26 -6.25
C GLU A 97 4.60 13.66 -5.62
N LEU A 98 5.72 13.06 -6.07
CA LEU A 98 7.06 13.42 -5.62
C LEU A 98 7.38 14.88 -5.98
N HIS A 99 7.00 15.32 -7.19
CA HIS A 99 7.15 16.70 -7.61
C HIS A 99 6.31 17.67 -6.75
N ALA A 100 5.04 17.35 -6.52
CA ALA A 100 4.16 18.14 -5.67
C ALA A 100 4.70 18.23 -4.23
N LEU A 101 5.26 17.15 -3.69
CA LEU A 101 5.91 17.14 -2.38
C LEU A 101 7.13 18.06 -2.33
N ALA A 102 7.98 18.02 -3.36
CA ALA A 102 9.15 18.90 -3.47
C ALA A 102 8.73 20.39 -3.53
N LEU A 103 7.67 20.72 -4.27
CA LEU A 103 7.11 22.08 -4.30
C LEU A 103 6.62 22.52 -2.90
N ALA A 104 5.91 21.65 -2.20
CA ALA A 104 5.42 21.92 -0.85
C ALA A 104 6.56 22.05 0.18
N TYR A 105 7.66 21.31 0.00
CA TYR A 105 8.87 21.40 0.82
C TYR A 105 9.56 22.75 0.62
N ARG A 106 9.73 23.16 -0.64
CA ARG A 106 10.28 24.46 -1.03
C ARG A 106 9.42 25.64 -0.56
N ALA A 107 8.10 25.54 -0.64
CA ALA A 107 7.17 26.60 -0.20
C ALA A 107 7.28 26.91 1.30
N ARG A 108 7.86 25.99 2.09
CA ARG A 108 8.16 26.18 3.51
C ARG A 108 9.54 26.80 3.77
N GLY A 109 10.25 27.25 2.73
CA GLY A 109 11.57 27.87 2.83
C GLY A 109 12.73 26.89 3.00
N ARG A 110 12.49 25.58 2.84
CA ARG A 110 13.53 24.55 2.97
C ARG A 110 14.29 24.35 1.64
N SER A 111 15.56 23.96 1.74
CA SER A 111 16.46 23.79 0.60
C SER A 111 16.26 22.45 -0.12
N MET A 112 16.80 22.36 -1.34
CA MET A 112 16.84 21.10 -2.10
C MET A 112 17.67 20.02 -1.40
N SER A 113 18.79 20.39 -0.75
CA SER A 113 19.64 19.43 -0.04
C SER A 113 18.88 18.75 1.08
N GLU A 114 18.20 19.54 1.93
CA GLU A 114 17.39 18.99 3.03
C GLU A 114 16.27 18.08 2.52
N PHE A 115 15.63 18.41 1.39
CA PHE A 115 14.64 17.53 0.78
C PHE A 115 15.23 16.20 0.34
N LEU A 116 16.39 16.22 -0.32
CA LEU A 116 17.05 14.99 -0.79
C LEU A 116 17.53 14.14 0.38
N ASP A 117 18.06 14.75 1.44
CA ASP A 117 18.48 14.06 2.66
C ASP A 117 17.31 13.37 3.35
N ASP A 118 16.19 14.10 3.55
CA ASP A 118 14.97 13.54 4.12
C ASP A 118 14.39 12.43 3.24
N ALA A 119 14.29 12.65 1.92
CA ALA A 119 13.76 11.67 0.98
C ALA A 119 14.62 10.39 0.94
N ALA A 120 15.94 10.54 0.96
CA ALA A 120 16.87 9.42 1.03
C ALA A 120 16.71 8.63 2.33
N ALA A 121 16.57 9.31 3.47
CA ALA A 121 16.32 8.67 4.76
C ALA A 121 15.00 7.88 4.78
N GLN A 122 13.92 8.45 4.24
CA GLN A 122 12.63 7.76 4.13
C GLN A 122 12.68 6.55 3.19
N ALA A 123 13.35 6.69 2.04
CA ALA A 123 13.56 5.58 1.12
C ALA A 123 14.35 4.45 1.80
N ALA A 124 15.45 4.79 2.49
CA ALA A 124 16.26 3.81 3.21
C ALA A 124 15.43 3.04 4.24
N GLN A 125 14.52 3.70 4.97
CA GLN A 125 13.62 3.02 5.90
C GLN A 125 12.69 2.03 5.18
N ALA A 126 12.06 2.44 4.08
CA ALA A 126 11.17 1.58 3.30
C ALA A 126 11.89 0.32 2.76
N TYR A 127 13.13 0.48 2.28
CA TYR A 127 13.96 -0.61 1.74
C TYR A 127 14.75 -1.39 2.81
N ALA A 128 14.80 -0.94 4.07
CA ALA A 128 15.41 -1.71 5.16
C ALA A 128 14.42 -2.75 5.74
N SER A 129 13.12 -2.42 5.74
CA SER A 129 12.04 -3.30 6.22
C SER A 129 11.86 -4.60 5.43
N THR A 130 12.50 -4.76 4.27
CA THR A 130 12.49 -5.97 3.42
C THR A 130 13.35 -7.13 3.94
N ASN A 131 14.17 -6.94 4.98
CA ASN A 131 15.09 -7.96 5.53
C ASN A 131 14.64 -8.60 6.88
N GLY A 132 13.37 -8.46 7.29
CA GLY A 132 12.83 -9.08 8.52
C GLY A 132 12.38 -10.55 8.34
N PRO A 133 12.55 -11.44 9.34
CA PRO A 133 12.40 -12.88 9.19
C PRO A 133 10.99 -13.33 8.78
N THR A 134 10.94 -14.15 7.73
CA THR A 134 9.75 -14.83 7.20
C THR A 134 9.11 -15.73 8.26
N THR A 135 8.24 -15.14 9.09
CA THR A 135 7.47 -15.91 10.06
C THR A 135 6.24 -16.47 9.36
N ARG A 136 6.41 -17.64 8.72
CA ARG A 136 5.31 -18.56 8.42
C ARG A 136 4.65 -18.90 9.76
N LEU A 137 3.42 -18.46 9.99
CA LEU A 137 2.60 -18.94 11.11
C LEU A 137 1.40 -19.69 10.58
N ALA A 138 1.17 -20.81 11.27
CA ALA A 138 0.45 -21.97 10.84
C ALA A 138 -1.05 -21.73 10.67
N LYS A 139 -1.64 -22.50 9.75
CA LYS A 139 -3.04 -22.90 9.81
C LYS A 139 -3.26 -23.67 11.13
N ALA A 140 -4.19 -23.22 11.96
CA ALA A 140 -4.97 -24.07 12.85
C ALA A 140 -6.41 -24.01 12.29
N GLN A 141 -6.92 -25.06 11.64
CA GLN A 141 -7.58 -26.22 12.26
C GLN A 141 -8.64 -25.81 13.27
#